data_AF-A0A6A4T4V9-F1
#
_entry.id   AF-A0A6A4T4V9-F1
#
_cell.length_a   1.000
_cell.length_b   1.000
_cell.length_c   1.000
_cell.angle_alpha   90.00
_cell.angle_beta   90.00
_cell.angle_gamma   90.00
#
_symmetry.space_group_name_H-M   'P 1'
#
loop_
_entity.id
_entity.type
_entity.pdbx_description
1 polymer ?
#
loop_
_entity_poly.entity_id
_entity_poly.type
_entity_poly.pdbx_seq_one_letter_code
_entity_poly.pdbx_strand_id
1 'polypeptide(L)'
;MLPVIIRGQNLEYKPWQSTDMSDILEKLPTLQDGAHPWISKLEEITVGTQSAIGDIKRLLANLLGVPAMEEILQKAGLNRYVGTAVNDPELFAASRGRMWRALRETFPTNVHPDNILIESLGQDENPRAYVSRVHQVWRNVTGNDPDLSQMEQSILRAKLQKGLPLPVRSKLAEVVGLGRMTKGVYMDHIAHQVELYRKREHDQKVQDQEILRKLNQIQLVENKRKEGSYAITRQGTSCAFKADNRKPLVQHGTVFTPDPLQFPSVLILTVSSLKDNSLKCKEDKTQGNYSFELLLYSVELPQGTQ
;
A
#
# COMPACT_ATOMS: atom_id res chain seq x y z
N MET A 1 -17.11 -12.40 34.98
CA MET A 1 -18.50 -12.14 34.51
C MET A 1 -18.70 -10.68 34.76
N LEU A 2 -18.52 -9.86 33.71
CA LEU A 2 -18.54 -8.40 33.85
C LEU A 2 -19.95 -7.96 34.29
N PRO A 3 -20.10 -7.21 35.39
CA PRO A 3 -21.41 -6.94 35.95
C PRO A 3 -22.22 -6.10 34.96
N VAL A 4 -23.37 -6.67 34.67
CA VAL A 4 -24.47 -6.10 33.91
C VAL A 4 -25.21 -5.15 34.86
N ILE A 5 -25.59 -3.98 34.38
CA ILE A 5 -26.72 -3.27 34.95
C ILE A 5 -27.93 -4.18 34.76
N ILE A 6 -28.27 -4.95 35.79
CA ILE A 6 -29.33 -5.96 35.73
C ILE A 6 -30.64 -5.23 35.48
N ARG A 7 -31.27 -5.47 34.31
CA ARG A 7 -32.60 -4.96 34.00
C ARG A 7 -33.66 -5.65 34.88
N GLY A 8 -33.94 -5.03 36.02
CA GLY A 8 -35.17 -5.13 36.80
C GLY A 8 -35.64 -3.72 37.18
N GLN A 9 -36.83 -3.58 37.78
CA GLN A 9 -37.44 -2.27 38.11
C GLN A 9 -36.57 -1.34 38.99
N ASN A 10 -35.50 -1.85 39.62
CA ASN A 10 -34.48 -1.07 40.31
C ASN A 10 -33.09 -1.40 39.72
N LEU A 11 -32.43 -0.40 39.11
CA LEU A 11 -31.06 -0.53 38.61
C LEU A 11 -30.09 -0.46 39.80
N GLU A 12 -29.65 -1.60 40.30
CA GLU A 12 -28.63 -1.67 41.34
C GLU A 12 -27.24 -1.69 40.69
N TYR A 13 -26.42 -0.68 41.01
CA TYR A 13 -25.06 -0.61 40.54
C TYR A 13 -24.18 -1.65 41.25
N LYS A 14 -23.50 -2.48 40.45
CA LYS A 14 -22.49 -3.43 40.92
C LYS A 14 -21.15 -3.07 40.28
N PRO A 15 -20.17 -2.59 41.05
CA PRO A 15 -18.84 -2.28 40.53
C PRO A 15 -18.18 -3.49 39.88
N TRP A 16 -17.32 -3.26 38.89
CA TRP A 16 -16.43 -4.28 38.34
C TRP A 16 -15.67 -5.03 39.44
N GLN A 17 -15.64 -6.36 39.33
CA GLN A 17 -14.87 -7.17 40.26
C GLN A 17 -13.38 -6.96 40.01
N SER A 18 -12.56 -7.19 41.04
CA SER A 18 -11.10 -7.01 40.90
C SER A 18 -10.52 -7.90 39.79
N THR A 19 -11.02 -9.13 39.63
CA THR A 19 -10.64 -10.03 38.54
C THR A 19 -10.99 -9.46 37.18
N ASP A 20 -12.22 -8.98 37.01
CA ASP A 20 -12.66 -8.36 35.75
C ASP A 20 -11.79 -7.14 35.40
N MET A 21 -11.40 -6.33 36.39
CA MET A 21 -10.51 -5.18 36.15
C MET A 21 -9.09 -5.59 35.77
N SER A 22 -8.52 -6.60 36.43
CA SER A 22 -7.20 -7.13 36.08
C SER A 22 -7.18 -7.66 34.64
N ASP A 23 -8.22 -8.40 34.24
CA ASP A 23 -8.37 -8.94 32.89
C ASP A 23 -8.50 -7.82 31.82
N ILE A 24 -9.16 -6.71 32.17
CA ILE A 24 -9.26 -5.54 31.28
C ILE A 24 -7.90 -4.85 31.19
N LEU A 25 -7.25 -4.57 32.32
CA LEU A 25 -5.97 -3.85 32.37
C LEU A 25 -4.87 -4.60 31.63
N GLU A 26 -4.84 -5.94 31.70
CA GLU A 26 -3.87 -6.77 30.95
C GLU A 26 -4.01 -6.63 29.43
N LYS A 27 -5.23 -6.37 28.94
CA LYS A 27 -5.53 -6.26 27.50
C LYS A 27 -5.40 -4.85 26.96
N LEU A 28 -5.28 -3.84 27.83
CA LEU A 28 -5.19 -2.45 27.43
C LEU A 28 -3.74 -2.09 27.07
N PRO A 29 -3.53 -1.28 26.01
CA PRO A 29 -2.21 -0.73 25.73
C PRO A 29 -1.79 0.27 26.81
N THR A 30 -0.53 0.72 26.80
CA THR A 30 -0.07 1.74 27.74
C THR A 30 -0.67 3.11 27.39
N LEU A 31 -1.29 3.79 28.37
CA LEU A 31 -1.88 5.11 28.12
C LEU A 31 -0.84 6.20 27.77
N GLN A 32 0.42 6.01 28.18
CA GLN A 32 1.53 6.91 27.86
C GLN A 32 1.85 6.98 26.35
N ASP A 33 1.55 5.91 25.61
CA ASP A 33 1.74 5.86 24.14
C ASP A 33 0.62 6.64 23.40
N GLY A 34 -0.38 7.12 24.14
CA GLY A 34 -1.49 7.92 23.64
C GLY A 34 -2.84 7.40 24.12
N ALA A 35 -3.77 8.32 24.39
CA ALA A 35 -5.11 7.95 24.82
C ALA A 35 -5.93 7.28 23.72
N HIS A 36 -5.67 7.52 22.43
CA HIS A 36 -6.55 7.03 21.38
C HIS A 36 -6.55 5.49 21.25
N PRO A 37 -5.39 4.81 21.12
CA PRO A 37 -5.35 3.34 21.09
C PRO A 37 -5.97 2.72 22.35
N TRP A 38 -5.72 3.34 23.50
CA TRP A 38 -6.27 2.91 24.79
C TRP A 38 -7.79 3.00 24.83
N ILE A 39 -8.37 4.14 24.44
CA ILE A 39 -9.82 4.34 24.40
C ILE A 39 -10.46 3.37 23.42
N SER A 40 -9.89 3.23 22.22
CA SER A 40 -10.40 2.31 21.20
C SER A 40 -10.43 0.87 21.71
N LYS A 41 -9.36 0.42 22.39
CA LYS A 41 -9.31 -0.94 22.94
C LYS A 41 -10.24 -1.15 24.12
N LEU A 42 -10.35 -0.17 25.01
CA LEU A 42 -11.30 -0.23 26.13
C LEU A 42 -12.74 -0.35 25.61
N GLU A 43 -13.09 0.44 24.61
CA GLU A 43 -14.43 0.40 24.01
C GLU A 43 -14.71 -0.91 23.31
N GLU A 44 -13.71 -1.50 22.64
CA GLU A 44 -13.80 -2.83 22.04
C GLU A 44 -14.08 -3.91 23.11
N ILE A 45 -13.35 -3.88 24.24
CA ILE A 45 -13.51 -4.84 25.34
C ILE A 45 -14.87 -4.67 26.03
N THR A 46 -15.35 -3.43 26.13
CA THR A 46 -16.59 -3.08 26.84
C THR A 46 -17.82 -3.02 25.93
N VAL A 47 -17.71 -3.41 24.65
CA VAL A 47 -18.85 -3.49 23.73
C VAL A 47 -19.97 -4.34 24.34
N GLY A 48 -21.19 -3.79 24.33
CA GLY A 48 -22.37 -4.48 24.86
C GLY A 48 -22.51 -4.40 26.39
N THR A 49 -21.55 -3.79 27.10
CA THR A 49 -21.64 -3.53 28.54
C THR A 49 -22.03 -2.08 28.83
N GLN A 50 -22.78 -1.85 29.89
CA GLN A 50 -23.11 -0.50 30.36
C GLN A 50 -22.22 -0.15 31.55
N SER A 51 -21.06 0.44 31.28
CA SER A 51 -20.15 0.90 32.33
C SER A 51 -20.73 2.09 33.10
N ALA A 52 -20.56 2.08 34.42
CA ALA A 52 -20.88 3.21 35.25
C ALA A 52 -19.68 4.16 35.40
N ILE A 53 -19.91 5.35 35.94
CA ILE A 53 -18.82 6.30 36.24
C ILE A 53 -17.82 5.68 37.21
N GLY A 54 -18.31 4.95 38.23
CA GLY A 54 -17.45 4.32 39.23
C GLY A 54 -16.45 3.33 38.63
N ASP A 55 -16.88 2.54 37.63
CA ASP A 55 -16.02 1.59 36.93
C ASP A 55 -14.86 2.30 36.22
N ILE A 56 -15.16 3.38 35.49
CA ILE A 56 -14.16 4.17 34.78
C ILE A 56 -13.22 4.90 35.74
N LYS A 57 -13.74 5.50 36.82
CA LYS A 57 -12.90 6.13 37.85
C LYS A 57 -11.95 5.13 38.47
N ARG A 58 -12.43 3.94 38.80
CA ARG A 58 -11.62 2.89 39.42
C ARG A 58 -10.53 2.42 38.46
N LEU A 59 -10.86 2.26 37.18
CA LEU A 59 -9.90 1.88 36.16
C LEU A 59 -8.81 2.95 35.96
N LEU A 60 -9.18 4.23 35.89
CA LEU A 60 -8.22 5.34 35.79
C LEU A 60 -7.38 5.52 37.06
N ALA A 61 -7.97 5.35 38.25
CA ALA A 61 -7.26 5.44 39.51
C ALA A 61 -6.21 4.32 39.68
N ASN A 62 -6.48 3.12 39.18
CA ASN A 62 -5.48 2.05 39.17
C ASN A 62 -4.35 2.31 38.17
N LEU A 63 -4.65 2.95 37.05
CA LEU A 63 -3.67 3.19 35.99
C LEU A 63 -2.77 4.41 36.27
N LEU A 64 -3.35 5.49 36.80
CA LEU A 64 -2.69 6.80 36.92
C LEU A 64 -2.54 7.28 38.37
N GLY A 65 -3.20 6.60 39.32
CA GLY A 65 -3.40 7.11 40.67
C GLY A 65 -4.62 8.02 40.80
N VAL A 66 -5.13 8.13 42.03
CA VAL A 66 -6.31 8.95 42.35
C VAL A 66 -6.13 10.42 41.97
N PRO A 67 -5.00 11.10 42.27
CA PRO A 67 -4.87 12.53 41.97
C PRO A 67 -4.95 12.86 40.47
N ALA A 68 -4.29 12.07 39.63
CA ALA A 68 -4.31 12.27 38.18
C ALA A 68 -5.69 11.95 37.57
N MET A 69 -6.38 10.94 38.10
CA MET A 69 -7.76 10.62 37.71
C MET A 69 -8.73 11.77 38.02
N GLU A 70 -8.59 12.40 39.20
CA GLU A 70 -9.39 13.56 39.58
C GLU A 70 -9.12 14.78 38.69
N GLU A 71 -7.86 15.04 38.34
CA GLU A 71 -7.51 16.12 37.41
C GLU A 71 -8.17 15.92 36.03
N ILE A 72 -8.20 14.69 35.53
CA ILE A 72 -8.85 14.35 34.25
C ILE A 72 -10.36 14.56 34.33
N LEU A 73 -11.00 14.14 35.44
CA LEU A 73 -12.43 14.39 35.68
C LEU A 73 -12.73 15.90 35.68
N GLN A 74 -11.88 16.70 36.33
CA GLN A 74 -12.03 18.15 36.35
C GLN A 74 -11.90 18.75 34.95
N LYS A 75 -10.87 18.35 34.17
CA LYS A 75 -10.68 18.76 32.76
C LYS A 75 -11.89 18.38 31.89
N ALA A 76 -12.52 17.24 32.15
CA ALA A 76 -13.73 16.81 31.46
C ALA A 76 -14.99 17.58 31.89
N GLY A 77 -14.91 18.49 32.87
CA GLY A 77 -16.04 19.20 33.44
C GLY A 77 -16.95 18.32 34.31
N LEU A 78 -16.38 17.26 34.88
CA LEU A 78 -17.06 16.23 35.68
C LEU A 78 -16.80 16.42 37.18
N ASN A 79 -16.77 17.68 37.64
CA ASN A 79 -16.44 18.05 39.03
C ASN A 79 -17.33 17.36 40.08
N ARG A 80 -18.59 17.07 39.75
CA ARG A 80 -19.54 16.40 40.66
C ARG A 80 -19.18 14.96 41.03
N TYR A 81 -18.21 14.35 40.36
CA TYR A 81 -17.76 12.98 40.60
C TYR A 81 -16.39 12.91 41.28
N VAL A 82 -15.73 14.05 41.48
CA VAL A 82 -14.40 14.16 42.09
C VAL A 82 -14.52 13.96 43.61
N GLY A 83 -13.65 13.15 44.20
CA GLY A 83 -13.62 12.92 45.65
C GLY A 83 -14.87 12.27 46.27
N THR A 84 -15.82 11.78 45.46
CA THR A 84 -17.08 11.21 45.95
C THR A 84 -17.49 9.94 45.20
N ALA A 85 -18.12 9.01 45.91
CA ALA A 85 -18.71 7.78 45.34
C ALA A 85 -20.23 7.89 45.11
N VAL A 86 -20.86 9.01 45.50
CA VAL A 86 -22.33 9.17 45.50
C VAL A 86 -22.92 9.02 44.09
N ASN A 87 -22.19 9.50 43.08
CA ASN A 87 -22.65 9.53 41.69
C ASN A 87 -22.05 8.41 40.83
N ASP A 88 -21.42 7.41 41.46
CA ASP A 88 -20.77 6.29 40.77
C ASP A 88 -21.72 5.38 39.98
N PRO A 89 -22.97 5.15 40.43
CA PRO A 89 -23.97 4.40 39.68
C PRO A 89 -24.40 5.01 38.34
N GLU A 90 -24.08 6.29 38.09
CA GLU A 90 -24.52 6.95 36.86
C GLU A 90 -23.88 6.31 35.63
N LEU A 91 -24.65 6.24 34.54
CA LEU A 91 -24.19 5.70 33.26
C LEU A 91 -23.07 6.56 32.66
N PHE A 92 -21.94 5.94 32.35
CA PHE A 92 -20.81 6.64 31.73
C PHE A 92 -21.11 7.18 30.33
N ALA A 93 -22.11 6.61 29.63
CA ALA A 93 -22.49 7.01 28.27
C ALA A 93 -22.74 8.52 28.13
N ALA A 94 -23.32 9.18 29.15
CA ALA A 94 -23.61 10.61 29.13
C ALA A 94 -22.36 11.51 29.26
N SER A 95 -21.30 11.01 29.88
CA SER A 95 -20.02 11.72 30.06
C SER A 95 -18.93 11.28 29.09
N ARG A 96 -19.15 10.17 28.37
CA ARG A 96 -18.18 9.51 27.47
C ARG A 96 -17.39 10.48 26.60
N GLY A 97 -18.09 11.32 25.82
CA GLY A 97 -17.44 12.24 24.89
C GLY A 97 -16.55 13.29 25.56
N ARG A 98 -16.94 13.78 26.74
CA ARG A 98 -16.15 14.77 27.49
C ARG A 98 -14.92 14.13 28.12
N MET A 99 -15.09 12.95 28.72
CA MET A 99 -14.00 12.17 29.31
C MET A 99 -12.94 11.82 28.26
N TRP A 100 -13.35 11.26 27.12
CA TRP A 100 -12.43 10.89 26.03
C TRP A 100 -11.75 12.07 25.37
N ARG A 101 -12.36 13.25 25.40
CA ARG A 101 -11.69 14.47 24.97
C ARG A 101 -10.58 14.85 25.94
N ALA A 102 -10.89 14.95 27.24
CA ALA A 102 -9.91 15.30 28.27
C ALA A 102 -8.73 14.32 28.33
N LEU A 103 -8.99 13.02 28.14
CA LEU A 103 -7.93 12.01 28.06
C LEU A 103 -7.03 12.19 26.84
N ARG A 104 -7.58 12.50 25.67
CA ARG A 104 -6.79 12.78 24.46
C ARG A 104 -5.97 14.06 24.55
N GLU A 105 -6.47 15.07 25.25
CA GLU A 105 -5.73 16.30 25.52
C GLU A 105 -4.58 16.07 26.53
N THR A 106 -4.78 15.18 27.50
CA THR A 106 -3.77 14.88 28.53
C THR A 106 -2.70 13.91 28.01
N PHE A 107 -3.09 12.93 27.19
CA PHE A 107 -2.20 11.94 26.59
C PHE A 107 -2.37 11.93 25.06
N PRO A 108 -1.79 12.92 24.35
CA PRO A 108 -1.88 12.99 22.90
C PRO A 108 -1.20 11.78 22.26
N THR A 109 -1.81 11.24 21.21
CA THR A 109 -1.24 10.10 20.49
C THR A 109 -0.22 10.63 19.47
N ASN A 110 1.04 10.65 19.86
CA ASN A 110 2.14 11.15 19.03
C ASN A 110 2.66 10.05 18.11
N VAL A 111 1.89 9.68 17.09
CA VAL A 111 2.38 8.75 16.06
C VAL A 111 3.18 9.53 15.03
N HIS A 112 4.46 9.17 14.86
CA HIS A 112 5.24 9.72 13.76
C HIS A 112 4.57 9.36 12.43
N PRO A 113 4.39 10.32 11.50
CA PRO A 113 3.77 10.08 10.20
C PRO A 113 4.28 8.86 9.43
N ASP A 114 5.54 8.50 9.63
CA ASP A 114 6.18 7.38 8.95
C ASP A 114 5.76 6.01 9.44
N ASN A 115 5.29 5.91 10.68
CA ASN A 115 4.81 4.65 11.25
C ASN A 115 3.37 4.33 10.82
N ILE A 116 2.67 5.28 10.19
CA ILE A 116 1.32 5.06 9.65
C ILE A 116 1.47 4.33 8.31
N LEU A 117 1.25 3.01 8.36
CA LEU A 117 1.25 2.14 7.18
C LEU A 117 -0.09 2.24 6.47
N ILE A 118 -0.03 2.73 5.23
CA ILE A 118 -1.17 2.83 4.34
C ILE A 118 -0.87 1.93 3.15
N GLU A 119 -1.69 0.89 2.98
CA GLU A 119 -1.60 0.00 1.82
C GLU A 119 -1.90 0.77 0.54
N SER A 120 -1.24 0.39 -0.56
CA SER A 120 -1.50 0.96 -1.88
C SER A 120 -2.93 0.67 -2.36
N LEU A 121 -3.38 1.44 -3.35
CA LEU A 121 -4.67 1.24 -4.01
C LEU A 121 -4.71 -0.16 -4.67
N GLY A 122 -5.77 -0.92 -4.39
CA GLY A 122 -6.01 -2.20 -5.04
C GLY A 122 -6.33 -2.07 -6.54
N GLN A 123 -6.00 -3.09 -7.33
CA GLN A 123 -6.19 -3.07 -8.80
C GLN A 123 -7.63 -2.77 -9.20
N ASP A 124 -8.61 -3.39 -8.52
CA ASP A 124 -10.04 -3.21 -8.76
C ASP A 124 -10.76 -2.41 -7.66
N GLU A 125 -10.02 -1.85 -6.71
CA GLU A 125 -10.61 -1.10 -5.59
C GLU A 125 -11.24 0.22 -6.08
N ASN A 126 -12.41 0.60 -5.54
CA ASN A 126 -12.99 1.90 -5.83
C ASN A 126 -12.08 3.02 -5.25
N PRO A 127 -11.63 4.00 -6.04
CA PRO A 127 -10.73 5.05 -5.55
C PRO A 127 -11.30 5.88 -4.40
N ARG A 128 -12.63 6.05 -4.35
CA ARG A 128 -13.31 6.74 -3.24
C ARG A 128 -13.29 5.90 -1.96
N ALA A 129 -13.41 4.57 -2.10
CA ALA A 129 -13.30 3.64 -0.98
C ALA A 129 -11.87 3.63 -0.42
N TYR A 130 -10.86 3.66 -1.30
CA TYR A 130 -9.46 3.82 -0.91
C TYR A 130 -9.23 5.08 -0.06
N VAL A 131 -9.62 6.26 -0.55
CA VAL A 131 -9.47 7.52 0.22
C VAL A 131 -10.16 7.41 1.58
N SER A 132 -11.38 6.87 1.61
CA SER A 132 -12.14 6.70 2.86
C SER A 132 -11.44 5.74 3.84
N ARG A 133 -10.90 4.64 3.33
CA ARG A 133 -10.11 3.65 4.09
C ARG A 133 -8.86 4.29 4.68
N VAL A 134 -8.11 5.07 3.91
CA VAL A 134 -6.92 5.76 4.40
C VAL A 134 -7.25 6.79 5.48
N HIS A 135 -8.33 7.57 5.31
CA HIS A 135 -8.82 8.47 6.37
C HIS A 135 -9.26 7.70 7.63
N GLN A 136 -9.78 6.48 7.49
CA GLN A 136 -10.15 5.64 8.63
C GLN A 136 -8.90 5.11 9.34
N VAL A 137 -7.91 4.60 8.61
CA VAL A 137 -6.63 4.15 9.18
C VAL A 137 -5.95 5.28 9.92
N TRP A 138 -5.91 6.48 9.33
CA TRP A 138 -5.37 7.66 10.00
C TRP A 138 -6.08 7.93 11.33
N ARG A 139 -7.42 8.02 11.31
CA ARG A 139 -8.21 8.26 12.52
C ARG A 139 -8.00 7.18 13.57
N ASN A 140 -7.88 5.91 13.17
CA ASN A 140 -7.63 4.80 14.09
C ASN A 140 -6.25 4.85 14.76
N VAL A 141 -5.26 5.46 14.08
CA VAL A 141 -3.88 5.50 14.57
C VAL A 141 -3.61 6.78 15.36
N THR A 142 -4.06 7.93 14.87
CA THR A 142 -3.77 9.24 15.47
C THR A 142 -4.88 9.70 16.41
N GLY A 143 -6.11 9.21 16.25
CA GLY A 143 -7.28 9.68 16.99
C GLY A 143 -7.79 11.05 16.58
N ASN A 144 -7.14 11.70 15.61
CA ASN A 144 -7.46 13.03 15.11
C ASN A 144 -8.15 12.95 13.75
N ASP A 145 -9.02 13.92 13.50
CA ASP A 145 -9.55 14.12 12.15
C ASP A 145 -8.54 14.94 11.33
N PRO A 146 -7.94 14.34 10.28
CA PRO A 146 -6.91 15.00 9.47
C PRO A 146 -7.42 16.27 8.78
N ASP A 147 -8.73 16.46 8.61
CA ASP A 147 -9.28 17.65 7.97
C ASP A 147 -9.34 18.87 8.91
N LEU A 148 -9.13 18.68 10.22
CA LEU A 148 -9.10 19.78 11.20
C LEU A 148 -7.74 20.49 11.27
N SER A 149 -6.67 19.80 10.87
CA SER A 149 -5.30 20.34 10.89
C SER A 149 -4.71 20.34 9.48
N GLN A 150 -4.34 21.53 8.99
CA GLN A 150 -3.72 21.65 7.66
C GLN A 150 -2.41 20.85 7.53
N MET A 151 -1.66 20.71 8.63
CA MET A 151 -0.45 19.91 8.67
C MET A 151 -0.77 18.42 8.52
N GLU A 152 -1.70 17.89 9.33
CA GLU A 152 -2.11 16.49 9.25
C GLU A 152 -2.73 16.15 7.88
N GLN A 153 -3.55 17.06 7.34
CA GLN A 153 -4.11 16.94 6.00
C GLN A 153 -3.01 16.82 4.94
N SER A 154 -1.97 17.65 5.02
CA SER A 154 -0.87 17.64 4.05
C SER A 154 -0.08 16.33 4.11
N ILE A 155 0.16 15.81 5.31
CA ILE A 155 0.87 14.55 5.53
C ILE A 155 0.04 13.37 5.02
N LEU A 156 -1.26 13.33 5.34
CA LEU A 156 -2.18 12.30 4.85
C LEU A 156 -2.23 12.29 3.33
N ARG A 157 -2.29 13.46 2.69
CA ARG A 157 -2.29 13.60 1.22
C ARG A 157 -0.99 13.10 0.60
N ALA A 158 0.15 13.37 1.22
CA ALA A 158 1.43 12.82 0.77
C ALA A 158 1.44 11.29 0.83
N LYS A 159 0.87 10.69 1.89
CA LYS A 159 0.74 9.23 2.03
C LYS A 159 -0.23 8.63 1.02
N LEU A 160 -1.40 9.27 0.81
CA LEU A 160 -2.37 8.88 -0.21
C LEU A 160 -1.74 8.83 -1.59
N GLN A 161 -0.98 9.88 -1.95
CA GLN A 161 -0.26 9.94 -3.22
C GLN A 161 0.80 8.84 -3.35
N LYS A 162 1.53 8.49 -2.29
CA LYS A 162 2.50 7.38 -2.32
C LYS A 162 1.85 6.04 -2.67
N GLY A 163 0.62 5.80 -2.23
CA GLY A 163 -0.12 4.56 -2.54
C GLY A 163 -0.81 4.53 -3.91
N LEU A 164 -0.74 5.60 -4.71
CA LEU A 164 -1.32 5.66 -6.07
C LEU A 164 -0.30 5.27 -7.16
N PRO A 165 -0.76 4.76 -8.32
CA PRO A 165 0.12 4.49 -9.46
C PRO A 165 0.89 5.73 -9.92
N LEU A 166 2.17 5.56 -10.33
CA LEU A 166 3.03 6.64 -10.80
C LEU A 166 2.37 7.56 -11.86
N PRO A 167 1.67 7.03 -12.89
CA PRO A 167 1.04 7.89 -13.90
C PRO A 167 -0.06 8.79 -13.32
N VAL A 168 -0.79 8.30 -12.32
CA VAL A 168 -1.83 9.06 -11.62
C VAL A 168 -1.19 10.15 -10.77
N ARG A 169 -0.10 9.84 -10.06
CA ARG A 169 0.64 10.80 -9.22
C ARG A 169 1.17 11.99 -10.03
N SER A 170 1.77 11.73 -11.18
CA SER A 170 2.27 12.78 -12.08
C SER A 170 1.14 13.71 -12.53
N LYS A 171 -0.03 13.17 -12.87
CA LYS A 171 -1.19 13.97 -13.27
C LYS A 171 -1.84 14.74 -12.11
N LEU A 172 -1.84 14.18 -10.90
CA LEU A 172 -2.30 14.90 -9.73
C LEU A 172 -1.34 16.04 -9.31
N ALA A 173 -0.05 15.94 -9.61
CA ALA A 173 0.93 17.00 -9.36
C ALA A 173 0.74 18.22 -10.28
N GLU A 174 0.16 18.03 -11.47
CA GLU A 174 -0.19 19.11 -12.41
C GLU A 174 -1.39 19.95 -11.91
N VAL A 175 -2.21 19.42 -10.99
CA VAL A 175 -3.39 20.12 -10.46
C VAL A 175 -2.98 21.14 -9.39
N VAL A 176 -3.04 22.42 -9.76
CA VAL A 176 -2.73 23.54 -8.85
C VAL A 176 -3.70 23.56 -7.67
N GLY A 177 -3.16 23.67 -6.46
CA GLY A 177 -3.96 23.82 -5.23
C GLY A 177 -4.64 22.55 -4.73
N LEU A 178 -4.42 21.38 -5.37
CA LEU A 178 -4.99 20.10 -4.95
C LEU A 178 -4.76 19.80 -3.45
N GLY A 179 -3.59 20.20 -2.94
CA GLY A 179 -3.22 20.05 -1.53
C GLY A 179 -4.01 20.90 -0.53
N ARG A 180 -4.83 21.86 -0.97
CA ARG A 180 -5.66 22.72 -0.10
C ARG A 180 -7.17 22.55 -0.33
N MET A 181 -7.57 21.72 -1.28
CA MET A 181 -8.99 21.48 -1.60
C MET A 181 -9.70 20.77 -0.44
N THR A 182 -11.03 20.77 -0.45
CA THR A 182 -11.83 19.99 0.50
C THR A 182 -11.73 18.49 0.19
N LYS A 183 -11.98 17.64 1.19
CA LYS A 183 -11.91 16.18 1.04
C LYS A 183 -12.74 15.65 -0.14
N GLY A 184 -13.96 16.15 -0.32
CA GLY A 184 -14.85 15.72 -1.41
C GLY A 184 -14.24 15.98 -2.79
N VAL A 185 -13.80 17.21 -3.02
CA VAL A 185 -13.19 17.62 -4.30
C VAL A 185 -11.88 16.88 -4.55
N TYR A 186 -11.04 16.72 -3.51
CA TYR A 186 -9.80 15.95 -3.60
C TYR A 186 -10.06 14.47 -3.97
N MET A 187 -11.06 13.85 -3.34
CA MET A 187 -11.47 12.48 -3.61
C MET A 187 -11.99 12.31 -5.04
N ASP A 188 -12.77 13.27 -5.55
CA ASP A 188 -13.27 13.24 -6.92
C ASP A 188 -12.14 13.39 -7.96
N HIS A 189 -11.14 14.24 -7.69
CA HIS A 189 -9.94 14.32 -8.53
C HIS A 189 -9.17 13.01 -8.57
N ILE A 190 -8.96 12.35 -7.42
CA ILE A 190 -8.32 11.03 -7.37
C ILE A 190 -9.15 10.01 -8.16
N ALA A 191 -10.45 9.95 -7.92
CA ALA A 191 -11.33 8.99 -8.59
C ALA A 191 -11.31 9.18 -10.11
N HIS A 192 -11.40 10.42 -10.58
CA HIS A 192 -11.35 10.72 -12.00
C HIS A 192 -10.00 10.33 -12.63
N GLN A 193 -8.87 10.66 -12.00
CA GLN A 193 -7.55 10.34 -12.55
C GLN A 193 -7.24 8.84 -12.54
N VAL A 194 -7.67 8.12 -11.51
CA VAL A 194 -7.53 6.65 -11.47
C VAL A 194 -8.40 5.99 -12.53
N GLU A 195 -9.64 6.45 -12.71
CA GLU A 195 -10.53 5.90 -13.74
C GLU A 195 -9.97 6.14 -15.16
N LEU A 196 -9.46 7.34 -15.43
CA LEU A 196 -8.78 7.65 -16.69
C LEU A 196 -7.52 6.80 -16.91
N TYR A 197 -6.81 6.45 -15.84
CA TYR A 197 -5.64 5.58 -15.91
C TYR A 197 -6.06 4.14 -16.24
N ARG A 198 -7.04 3.58 -15.53
CA ARG A 198 -7.56 2.23 -15.77
C ARG A 198 -8.14 2.09 -17.18
N LYS A 199 -8.88 3.09 -17.64
CA LYS A 199 -9.40 3.12 -19.02
C LYS A 199 -8.28 3.07 -20.05
N ARG A 200 -7.25 3.91 -19.91
CA ARG A 200 -6.08 3.91 -20.81
C ARG A 200 -5.32 2.58 -20.78
N GLU A 201 -5.15 1.98 -19.60
CA GLU A 201 -4.49 0.69 -19.46
C GLU A 201 -5.30 -0.42 -20.14
N HIS A 202 -6.63 -0.39 -20.03
CA HIS A 202 -7.52 -1.31 -20.72
C HIS A 202 -7.44 -1.13 -22.25
N ASP A 203 -7.56 0.10 -22.74
CA ASP A 203 -7.48 0.41 -24.17
C ASP A 203 -6.12 -0.03 -24.75
N GLN A 204 -5.03 0.19 -24.02
CA GLN A 204 -3.69 -0.26 -24.42
C GLN A 204 -3.60 -1.79 -24.48
N LYS A 205 -4.10 -2.50 -23.47
CA LYS A 205 -4.12 -3.98 -23.47
C LYS A 205 -4.92 -4.54 -24.66
N VAL A 206 -6.04 -3.90 -25.02
CA VAL A 206 -6.84 -4.28 -26.18
C VAL A 206 -6.04 -4.08 -27.48
N GLN A 207 -5.38 -2.93 -27.62
CA GLN A 207 -4.52 -2.66 -28.79
C GLN A 207 -3.35 -3.64 -28.89
N ASP A 208 -2.65 -3.91 -27.79
CA ASP A 208 -1.52 -4.84 -27.76
C ASP A 208 -1.97 -6.26 -28.12
N GLN A 209 -3.12 -6.71 -27.62
CA GLN A 209 -3.70 -7.99 -28.01
C GLN A 209 -4.06 -8.04 -29.50
N GLU A 210 -4.57 -6.96 -30.06
CA GLU A 210 -4.87 -6.88 -31.49
C GLU A 210 -3.60 -6.88 -32.35
N ILE A 211 -2.55 -6.17 -31.94
CA ILE A 211 -1.24 -6.18 -32.59
C ILE A 211 -0.65 -7.59 -32.55
N LEU A 212 -0.69 -8.27 -31.41
CA LEU A 212 -0.22 -9.65 -31.27
C LEU A 212 -1.02 -10.62 -32.15
N ARG A 213 -2.35 -10.45 -32.25
CA ARG A 213 -3.18 -11.26 -33.17
C ARG A 213 -2.78 -11.05 -34.62
N LYS A 214 -2.58 -9.79 -35.06
CA LYS A 214 -2.14 -9.45 -36.42
C LYS A 214 -0.75 -10.01 -36.71
N LEU A 215 0.19 -9.88 -35.77
CA LEU A 215 1.55 -10.42 -35.91
C LEU A 215 1.54 -11.95 -36.07
N ASN A 216 0.80 -12.66 -35.21
CA ASN A 216 0.64 -14.11 -35.30
C ASN A 216 0.03 -14.53 -36.65
N GLN A 217 -0.97 -13.80 -37.14
CA GLN A 217 -1.58 -14.08 -38.44
C GLN A 217 -0.57 -13.90 -39.59
N ILE A 218 0.24 -12.85 -39.56
CA ILE A 218 1.30 -12.62 -40.57
C ILE A 218 2.33 -13.75 -40.53
N GLN A 219 2.82 -14.15 -39.35
CA GLN A 219 3.77 -15.26 -39.21
C GLN A 219 3.20 -16.58 -39.74
N LEU A 220 1.92 -16.88 -39.46
CA LEU A 220 1.26 -18.08 -39.99
C LEU A 220 1.13 -18.04 -41.53
N VAL A 221 0.82 -16.88 -42.12
CA VAL A 221 0.75 -16.71 -43.58
C VAL A 221 2.13 -16.83 -44.23
N GLU A 222 3.16 -16.22 -43.62
CA GLU A 222 4.54 -16.33 -44.11
C GLU A 222 5.06 -17.77 -44.03
N ASN A 223 4.78 -18.50 -42.95
CA ASN A 223 5.14 -19.92 -42.83
C ASN A 223 4.47 -20.77 -43.91
N LYS A 224 3.17 -20.57 -44.15
CA LYS A 224 2.45 -21.25 -45.25
C LYS A 224 2.99 -20.91 -46.64
N ARG A 225 3.39 -19.65 -46.87
CA ARG A 225 4.01 -19.24 -48.15
C ARG A 225 5.39 -19.86 -48.34
N LYS A 226 6.20 -19.93 -47.27
CA LYS A 226 7.50 -20.60 -47.28
C LYS A 226 7.33 -22.10 -47.58
N GLU A 227 6.41 -22.79 -46.92
CA GLU A 227 6.08 -24.20 -47.18
C GLU A 227 5.63 -24.45 -48.63
N GLY A 228 4.82 -23.56 -49.21
CA GLY A 228 4.43 -23.62 -50.63
C GLY A 228 5.59 -23.36 -51.60
N SER A 229 6.54 -22.49 -51.25
CA SER A 229 7.74 -22.23 -52.05
C SER A 229 8.74 -23.40 -52.03
N TYR A 230 8.93 -24.07 -50.89
CA TYR A 230 9.79 -25.27 -50.82
C TYR A 230 9.17 -26.47 -51.54
N ALA A 231 7.84 -26.54 -51.69
CA ALA A 231 7.17 -27.58 -52.48
C ALA A 231 7.38 -27.39 -54.00
N ILE A 232 7.48 -26.15 -54.48
CA ILE A 232 7.70 -25.84 -55.90
C ILE A 232 9.18 -26.05 -56.29
N THR A 233 10.13 -25.78 -55.40
CA THR A 233 11.57 -25.95 -55.66
C THR A 233 12.04 -27.42 -55.64
N ARG A 234 11.27 -28.36 -55.08
CA ARG A 234 11.62 -29.80 -55.11
C ARG A 234 11.25 -30.52 -56.41
N GLN A 235 10.50 -29.89 -57.33
CA GLN A 235 10.09 -30.52 -58.59
C GLN A 235 10.92 -30.10 -59.83
N GLY A 236 11.95 -29.28 -59.68
CA GLY A 236 12.77 -28.85 -60.79
C GLY A 236 14.24 -28.71 -60.44
N THR A 237 14.97 -29.83 -60.43
CA THR A 237 16.33 -30.03 -60.99
C THR A 237 16.91 -31.34 -60.46
N SER A 238 16.69 -32.42 -61.20
CA SER A 238 17.60 -33.56 -61.22
C SER A 238 18.66 -33.24 -62.28
N CYS A 239 19.82 -32.75 -61.87
CA CYS A 239 21.04 -32.86 -62.66
C CYS A 239 22.23 -32.97 -61.71
N ALA A 240 22.96 -34.08 -61.87
CA ALA A 240 24.09 -34.49 -61.06
C ALA A 240 25.22 -33.47 -61.04
N PHE A 241 25.87 -33.30 -59.88
CA PHE A 241 27.23 -32.77 -59.82
C PHE A 241 28.07 -33.54 -58.80
N LYS A 242 29.26 -33.92 -59.28
CA LYS A 242 30.26 -34.74 -58.61
C LYS A 242 30.81 -34.07 -57.35
N ALA A 243 31.16 -34.90 -56.37
CA ALA A 243 32.00 -34.53 -55.25
C ALA A 243 33.36 -34.03 -55.74
N ASP A 244 33.79 -32.85 -55.29
CA ASP A 244 35.21 -32.53 -55.24
C ASP A 244 35.53 -31.76 -53.95
N ASN A 245 36.70 -32.09 -53.43
CA ASN A 245 37.17 -31.90 -52.08
C ASN A 245 38.11 -30.68 -52.09
N ARG A 246 37.79 -29.57 -51.39
CA ARG A 246 38.79 -28.52 -51.10
C ARG A 246 38.42 -27.63 -49.90
N LYS A 247 39.48 -27.37 -49.12
CA LYS A 247 39.59 -26.74 -47.79
C LYS A 247 39.07 -25.28 -47.69
N PRO A 248 38.81 -24.76 -46.47
CA PRO A 248 38.30 -23.41 -46.25
C PRO A 248 39.38 -22.35 -46.44
N LEU A 249 39.03 -21.21 -47.05
CA LEU A 249 39.85 -20.01 -47.04
C LEU A 249 39.04 -18.83 -46.49
N VAL A 250 39.62 -18.27 -45.44
CA VAL A 250 39.28 -17.03 -44.72
C VAL A 250 39.06 -15.87 -45.69
N GLN A 251 38.00 -15.08 -45.49
CA GLN A 251 37.91 -13.73 -46.05
C GLN A 251 37.81 -12.69 -44.93
N HIS A 252 38.81 -11.82 -44.92
CA HIS A 252 38.88 -10.59 -44.14
C HIS A 252 37.84 -9.59 -44.65
N GLY A 253 36.99 -9.08 -43.76
CA GLY A 253 36.11 -7.94 -44.01
C GLY A 253 36.66 -6.69 -43.33
N THR A 254 37.08 -5.73 -44.14
CA THR A 254 37.61 -4.42 -43.74
C THR A 254 36.50 -3.53 -43.16
N VAL A 255 36.81 -2.85 -42.05
CA VAL A 255 35.96 -1.89 -41.35
C VAL A 255 35.80 -0.62 -42.19
N PHE A 256 34.55 -0.22 -42.43
CA PHE A 256 34.20 1.16 -42.82
C PHE A 256 33.40 1.78 -41.67
N THR A 257 34.00 2.75 -40.99
CA THR A 257 33.32 3.68 -40.08
C THR A 257 32.86 4.91 -40.85
N PRO A 258 31.64 5.41 -40.58
CA PRO A 258 31.37 6.84 -40.62
C PRO A 258 31.03 7.37 -39.21
N ASP A 259 31.51 8.59 -38.97
CA ASP A 259 31.51 9.33 -37.70
C ASP A 259 30.13 9.68 -37.11
N PRO A 260 30.07 10.03 -35.81
CA PRO A 260 28.87 10.04 -34.98
C PRO A 260 28.34 11.46 -34.73
N LEU A 261 27.34 11.93 -35.47
CA LEU A 261 26.57 13.12 -35.08
C LEU A 261 25.12 13.05 -35.57
N GLN A 262 24.26 12.36 -34.81
CA GLN A 262 22.84 12.68 -34.57
C GLN A 262 22.19 11.60 -33.69
N PHE A 263 22.05 11.89 -32.40
CA PHE A 263 21.14 11.19 -31.47
C PHE A 263 19.92 12.12 -31.23
N PRO A 264 18.77 11.68 -30.66
CA PRO A 264 18.64 10.50 -29.78
C PRO A 264 17.31 9.68 -29.85
N SER A 265 17.36 8.52 -29.18
CA SER A 265 16.35 7.96 -28.27
C SER A 265 15.42 6.79 -28.69
N VAL A 266 15.90 5.60 -28.29
CA VAL A 266 15.21 4.56 -27.48
C VAL A 266 14.19 3.64 -28.18
N LEU A 267 14.70 2.52 -28.68
CA LEU A 267 13.98 1.22 -28.68
C LEU A 267 14.01 0.65 -27.24
N ILE A 268 12.83 0.52 -26.63
CA ILE A 268 12.64 -0.30 -25.43
C ILE A 268 12.42 -1.74 -25.91
N LEU A 269 13.42 -2.62 -25.76
CA LEU A 269 13.21 -4.06 -25.87
C LEU A 269 12.80 -4.58 -24.48
N THR A 270 11.55 -5.01 -24.38
CA THR A 270 11.00 -5.74 -23.23
C THR A 270 11.55 -7.17 -23.22
N VAL A 271 12.58 -7.42 -22.40
CA VAL A 271 13.00 -8.78 -22.05
C VAL A 271 12.11 -9.26 -20.90
N SER A 272 11.13 -10.08 -21.24
CA SER A 272 10.33 -10.82 -20.25
C SER A 272 11.05 -12.12 -19.92
N SER A 273 11.23 -12.37 -18.62
CA SER A 273 11.49 -13.68 -18.01
C SER A 273 12.87 -14.29 -18.19
N LEU A 274 13.85 -13.88 -17.38
CA LEU A 274 14.90 -14.76 -16.88
C LEU A 274 15.20 -14.41 -15.42
N LYS A 275 14.87 -15.34 -14.51
CA LYS A 275 15.28 -15.31 -13.11
C LYS A 275 16.77 -15.65 -13.04
N ASP A 276 17.47 -14.94 -12.18
CA ASP A 276 18.81 -15.24 -11.65
C ASP A 276 19.96 -15.28 -12.66
N ASN A 277 20.55 -14.11 -12.94
CA ASN A 277 21.97 -14.01 -13.29
C ASN A 277 22.59 -12.73 -12.74
N SER A 278 23.64 -12.91 -11.93
CA SER A 278 24.38 -11.86 -11.22
C SER A 278 25.35 -11.15 -12.18
N LEU A 279 25.05 -9.89 -12.54
CA LEU A 279 26.00 -9.00 -13.23
C LEU A 279 27.09 -8.54 -12.26
N LYS A 280 28.35 -8.89 -12.52
CA LYS A 280 29.52 -8.27 -11.87
C LYS A 280 30.19 -7.32 -12.86
N CYS A 281 30.14 -6.02 -12.54
CA CYS A 281 30.92 -5.01 -13.26
C CYS A 281 32.38 -5.06 -12.82
N LYS A 282 33.32 -5.15 -13.77
CA LYS A 282 34.72 -4.80 -13.55
C LYS A 282 35.00 -3.49 -14.27
N GLU A 283 35.51 -2.52 -13.52
CA GLU A 283 35.86 -1.19 -14.00
C GLU A 283 37.37 -1.19 -14.32
N ASP A 284 37.74 -1.09 -15.59
CA ASP A 284 39.14 -0.89 -15.98
C ASP A 284 39.33 0.56 -16.43
N LYS A 285 40.11 1.31 -15.65
CA LYS A 285 40.36 2.74 -15.84
C LYS A 285 41.57 2.96 -16.74
N THR A 286 41.45 2.67 -18.03
CA THR A 286 42.29 3.30 -19.05
C THR A 286 41.63 3.19 -20.41
N GLN A 287 41.28 4.35 -20.99
CA GLN A 287 40.70 4.56 -22.32
C GLN A 287 39.22 4.17 -22.43
N GLY A 288 38.36 5.20 -22.59
CA GLY A 288 36.90 5.10 -22.57
C GLY A 288 36.29 4.34 -23.74
N ASN A 289 36.42 3.01 -23.72
CA ASN A 289 35.65 2.07 -24.52
C ASN A 289 34.99 1.05 -23.58
N TYR A 290 33.66 0.94 -23.63
CA TYR A 290 32.93 -0.10 -22.92
C TYR A 290 32.85 -1.34 -23.82
N SER A 291 33.43 -2.45 -23.37
CA SER A 291 33.25 -3.76 -23.99
C SER A 291 32.30 -4.61 -23.13
N PHE A 292 31.29 -5.21 -23.74
CA PHE A 292 30.38 -6.17 -23.09
C PHE A 292 30.72 -7.57 -23.59
N GLU A 293 31.30 -8.41 -22.74
CA GLU A 293 31.39 -9.85 -23.00
C GLU A 293 30.18 -10.57 -22.42
N LEU A 294 29.38 -11.21 -23.29
CA LEU A 294 28.36 -12.18 -22.92
C LEU A 294 29.02 -13.56 -22.85
N LEU A 295 29.40 -14.00 -21.65
CA LEU A 295 29.82 -15.38 -21.40
C LEU A 295 28.57 -16.29 -21.37
N LEU A 296 28.28 -16.92 -22.50
CA LEU A 296 27.30 -18.00 -22.59
C LEU A 296 27.92 -19.30 -22.05
N TYR A 297 27.63 -19.66 -20.81
CA TYR A 297 27.88 -21.02 -20.32
C TYR A 297 26.82 -21.97 -20.90
N SER A 298 27.24 -22.94 -21.71
CA SER A 298 26.39 -24.09 -22.07
C SER A 298 26.29 -25.01 -20.85
N VAL A 299 25.10 -25.10 -20.25
CA VAL A 299 24.79 -26.12 -19.25
C VAL A 299 24.15 -27.29 -19.99
N GLU A 300 24.90 -28.39 -20.13
CA GLU A 300 24.36 -29.67 -20.58
C GLU A 300 23.44 -30.24 -19.48
N LEU A 301 22.17 -30.45 -19.80
CA LEU A 301 21.23 -31.14 -18.92
C LEU A 301 21.45 -32.66 -19.00
N PRO A 302 21.52 -33.39 -17.87
CA PRO A 302 21.73 -34.83 -17.88
C PRO A 302 20.49 -35.57 -18.39
N GLN A 303 20.73 -36.53 -19.29
CA GLN A 303 19.70 -37.43 -19.82
C GLN A 303 19.11 -38.29 -18.70
N GLY A 304 17.77 -38.30 -18.63
CA GLY A 304 17.01 -39.17 -17.73
C GLY A 304 17.32 -40.64 -18.02
N THR A 305 17.65 -41.37 -16.96
CA THR A 305 17.81 -42.82 -16.98
C THR A 305 16.44 -43.48 -16.84
N GLN A 306 16.24 -44.54 -17.63
CA GLN A 306 15.10 -45.46 -17.60
C GLN A 306 14.97 -46.20 -16.27
#